data_AF-A0AAU9FBV7-F1
#
_entry.id   AF-A0AAU9FBV7-F1
#
_cell.length_a   1.000
_cell.length_b   1.000
_cell.length_c   1.000
_cell.angle_alpha   90.00
_cell.angle_beta   90.00
_cell.angle_gamma   90.00
#
_symmetry.space_group_name_H-M   'P 1'
#
loop_
_entity.id
_entity.type
_entity.pdbx_description
1 polymer ?
#
loop_
_entity_poly.entity_id
_entity_poly.type
_entity_poly.pdbx_seq_one_letter_code
_entity_poly.pdbx_strand_id
1 'polypeptide(L)'
;MSKRKAEDTSTEMASGAEKISIKTNFTIGLTEPLKEYQKLIETQVQVDEIVDDEIIKNNFEGIAAAARDVIWQLLFAGSDGDGGVTSESQQKASELLEEYKGDATFYDPWEYNDWITKLRDEVLKKELLDFWRDTIVKKQLGPCWSRDCDLFDGDDTPPLEFYAHGGCTAPFAASLKVRAANNEIRASDASDAESSREPLDGEERSAERSADDEAAFTGVFDAVITREQPLSEYRDLMTRFVLTDVIVPDEIQQASVKKIAKAAQDVIWQILFEGAPSQEDQDKAADLLQEYKTDSGFYGPWEYNEWIFKLRDEVLAKELLDFWREKIVKLELGPCWSRDSDFFENDDDVPLEFYNKAGCKAPFNPPADT
;
A
#
# COMPACT_ATOMS: atom_id res chain seq x y z
N MET A 1 -8.05 -43.39 -73.78
CA MET A 1 -8.91 -42.28 -74.25
C MET A 1 -10.08 -42.11 -73.30
N SER A 2 -10.39 -40.86 -72.94
CA SER A 2 -11.55 -40.35 -72.16
C SER A 2 -11.61 -40.69 -70.67
N LYS A 3 -11.91 -39.78 -69.73
CA LYS A 3 -12.15 -38.31 -69.69
C LYS A 3 -12.28 -37.91 -68.19
N ARG A 4 -11.67 -36.76 -67.79
CA ARG A 4 -12.03 -35.71 -66.77
C ARG A 4 -12.72 -36.13 -65.44
N LYS A 5 -12.18 -35.87 -64.23
CA LYS A 5 -11.97 -34.63 -63.42
C LYS A 5 -13.27 -33.99 -62.86
N ALA A 6 -13.42 -34.04 -61.52
CA ALA A 6 -14.02 -33.06 -60.58
C ALA A 6 -13.71 -33.60 -59.16
N GLU A 7 -12.72 -33.07 -58.43
CA GLU A 7 -12.86 -31.99 -57.42
C GLU A 7 -13.96 -32.29 -56.39
N ASP A 8 -13.54 -32.79 -55.23
CA ASP A 8 -14.26 -32.60 -53.97
C ASP A 8 -13.23 -32.22 -52.90
N THR A 9 -13.35 -30.98 -52.43
CA THR A 9 -12.54 -30.33 -51.40
C THR A 9 -13.05 -30.76 -50.03
N SER A 10 -12.27 -31.56 -49.29
CA SER A 10 -12.38 -31.64 -47.83
C SER A 10 -11.13 -31.05 -47.20
N THR A 11 -11.27 -29.82 -46.73
CA THR A 11 -10.35 -29.12 -45.84
C THR A 11 -10.25 -29.91 -44.54
N GLU A 12 -9.23 -30.74 -44.41
CA GLU A 12 -8.88 -31.39 -43.14
C GLU A 12 -7.93 -30.45 -42.40
N MET A 13 -8.50 -29.70 -41.46
CA MET A 13 -7.79 -28.81 -40.53
C MET A 13 -6.87 -29.65 -39.65
N ALA A 14 -5.64 -29.84 -40.10
CA ALA A 14 -4.55 -30.23 -39.23
C ALA A 14 -4.25 -29.06 -38.28
N SER A 15 -4.73 -29.15 -37.04
CA SER A 15 -4.09 -28.45 -35.93
C SER A 15 -3.83 -29.47 -34.84
N GLY A 16 -2.63 -30.03 -34.90
CA GLY A 16 -2.09 -30.80 -33.79
C GLY A 16 -2.01 -29.87 -32.59
N ALA A 17 -2.68 -30.26 -31.51
CA ALA A 17 -2.39 -29.78 -30.18
C ALA A 17 -0.98 -30.26 -29.82
N GLU A 18 0.04 -29.56 -30.31
CA GLU A 18 1.34 -29.56 -29.66
C GLU A 18 1.13 -28.83 -28.33
N LYS A 19 1.08 -29.61 -27.24
CA LYS A 19 1.32 -29.10 -25.90
C LYS A 19 2.69 -28.45 -25.90
N ILE A 20 2.72 -27.15 -26.12
CA ILE A 20 3.89 -26.30 -25.95
C ILE A 20 4.17 -26.25 -24.44
N SER A 21 4.88 -27.26 -23.94
CA SER A 21 5.54 -27.23 -22.64
C SER A 21 6.82 -26.43 -22.82
N ILE A 22 6.73 -25.10 -22.76
CA ILE A 22 7.92 -24.26 -22.62
C ILE A 22 8.35 -24.41 -21.17
N LYS A 23 9.43 -25.17 -20.94
CA LYS A 23 10.20 -25.03 -19.72
C LYS A 23 10.98 -23.73 -19.82
N THR A 24 10.31 -22.63 -19.51
CA THR A 24 10.92 -21.30 -19.39
C THR A 24 11.73 -21.30 -18.09
N ASN A 25 13.06 -21.39 -18.19
CA ASN A 25 13.93 -21.17 -17.04
C ASN A 25 13.98 -19.66 -16.76
N PHE A 26 13.13 -19.18 -15.86
CA PHE A 26 13.20 -17.80 -15.37
C PHE A 26 14.42 -17.65 -14.48
N THR A 27 15.34 -16.76 -14.85
CA THR A 27 16.61 -16.55 -14.12
C THR A 27 16.68 -15.10 -13.70
N ILE A 28 16.88 -14.89 -12.40
CA ILE A 28 17.13 -13.58 -11.78
C ILE A 28 18.48 -13.67 -11.09
N GLY A 29 19.41 -12.80 -11.46
CA GLY A 29 20.76 -12.72 -10.91
C GLY A 29 20.82 -11.87 -9.63
N LEU A 30 21.94 -11.99 -8.91
CA LEU A 30 22.18 -11.23 -7.67
C LEU A 30 22.70 -9.80 -7.90
N THR A 31 23.05 -9.45 -9.15
CA THR A 31 23.68 -8.15 -9.48
C THR A 31 22.66 -7.03 -9.60
N GLU A 32 21.67 -7.19 -10.49
CA GLU A 32 20.57 -6.25 -10.75
C GLU A 32 19.20 -6.97 -10.62
N PRO A 33 18.87 -7.55 -9.45
CA PRO A 33 17.74 -8.47 -9.30
C PRO A 33 16.38 -7.86 -9.67
N LEU A 34 16.11 -6.62 -9.24
CA LEU A 34 14.85 -5.93 -9.53
C LEU A 34 14.64 -5.74 -11.04
N LYS A 35 15.64 -5.20 -11.73
CA LYS A 35 15.59 -4.93 -13.18
C LYS A 35 15.40 -6.21 -14.00
N GLU A 36 16.06 -7.29 -13.60
CA GLU A 36 15.88 -8.59 -14.25
C GLU A 36 14.48 -9.16 -14.01
N TYR A 37 13.94 -9.02 -12.79
CA TYR A 37 12.56 -9.37 -12.45
C TYR A 37 11.54 -8.58 -13.29
N GLN A 38 11.62 -7.25 -13.29
CA GLN A 38 10.70 -6.37 -14.03
C GLN A 38 10.68 -6.71 -15.52
N LYS A 39 11.85 -6.95 -16.11
CA LYS A 39 11.95 -7.37 -17.51
C LYS A 39 11.24 -8.70 -17.78
N LEU A 40 11.29 -9.65 -16.84
CA LEU A 40 10.58 -10.93 -17.00
C LEU A 40 9.06 -10.72 -16.90
N ILE A 41 8.59 -9.90 -15.97
CA ILE A 41 7.16 -9.54 -15.86
C ILE A 41 6.67 -8.87 -17.14
N GLU A 42 7.35 -7.83 -17.61
CA GLU A 42 7.01 -7.09 -18.82
C GLU A 42 6.95 -8.02 -20.06
N THR A 43 7.93 -8.91 -20.22
CA THR A 43 8.05 -9.70 -21.45
C THR A 43 7.32 -11.05 -21.44
N GLN A 44 6.91 -11.55 -20.26
CA GLN A 44 6.32 -12.90 -20.13
C GLN A 44 4.96 -12.93 -19.45
N VAL A 45 4.58 -11.85 -18.75
CA VAL A 45 3.30 -11.77 -18.01
C VAL A 45 2.44 -10.64 -18.59
N GLN A 46 2.99 -9.43 -18.73
CA GLN A 46 2.29 -8.25 -19.25
C GLN A 46 2.36 -8.15 -20.79
N VAL A 47 1.99 -9.23 -21.47
CA VAL A 47 2.05 -9.28 -22.94
C VAL A 47 0.76 -8.71 -23.53
N ASP A 48 0.86 -7.67 -24.37
CA ASP A 48 -0.27 -7.04 -25.07
C ASP A 48 -0.95 -7.93 -26.14
N GLU A 49 -0.44 -9.15 -26.34
CA GLU A 49 -1.02 -10.15 -27.24
C GLU A 49 -2.00 -11.05 -26.48
N ILE A 50 -3.00 -11.58 -27.19
CA ILE A 50 -3.96 -12.54 -26.60
C ILE A 50 -3.22 -13.85 -26.30
N VAL A 51 -2.77 -14.01 -25.06
CA VAL A 51 -2.15 -15.21 -24.51
C VAL A 51 -3.16 -15.91 -23.58
N ASP A 52 -3.08 -17.23 -23.49
CA ASP A 52 -3.91 -18.02 -22.56
C ASP A 52 -3.56 -17.67 -21.10
N ASP A 53 -4.58 -17.41 -20.28
CA ASP A 53 -4.44 -17.10 -18.86
C ASP A 53 -3.63 -18.17 -18.10
N GLU A 54 -3.75 -19.46 -18.47
CA GLU A 54 -2.95 -20.52 -17.86
C GLU A 54 -1.45 -20.33 -18.15
N ILE A 55 -1.08 -19.80 -19.31
CA ILE A 55 0.32 -19.53 -19.65
C ILE A 55 0.83 -18.33 -18.83
N ILE A 56 0.05 -17.24 -18.75
CA ILE A 56 0.40 -16.06 -17.96
C ILE A 56 0.59 -16.45 -16.49
N LYS A 57 -0.33 -17.25 -15.94
CA LYS A 57 -0.23 -17.76 -14.57
C LYS A 57 1.02 -18.60 -14.35
N ASN A 58 1.28 -19.59 -15.20
CA ASN A 58 2.48 -20.44 -15.09
C ASN A 58 3.79 -19.63 -15.23
N ASN A 59 3.78 -18.60 -16.08
CA ASN A 59 4.92 -17.69 -16.22
C ASN A 59 5.16 -16.89 -14.93
N PHE A 60 4.10 -16.30 -14.38
CA PHE A 60 4.18 -15.56 -13.12
C PHE A 60 4.66 -16.47 -11.98
N GLU A 61 4.08 -17.67 -11.82
CA GLU A 61 4.50 -18.64 -10.80
C GLU A 61 6.00 -18.97 -10.87
N GLY A 62 6.52 -19.16 -12.09
CA GLY A 62 7.94 -19.43 -12.31
C GLY A 62 8.86 -18.24 -12.01
N ILE A 63 8.44 -17.02 -12.37
CA ILE A 63 9.17 -15.79 -12.08
C ILE A 63 9.16 -15.50 -10.57
N ALA A 64 7.99 -15.63 -9.93
CA ALA A 64 7.79 -15.47 -8.50
C ALA A 64 8.68 -16.44 -7.71
N ALA A 65 8.76 -17.71 -8.12
CA ALA A 65 9.67 -18.67 -7.50
C ALA A 65 11.14 -18.24 -7.57
N ALA A 66 11.60 -17.75 -8.74
CA ALA A 66 12.95 -17.23 -8.91
C ALA A 66 13.22 -15.99 -8.04
N ALA A 67 12.24 -15.08 -7.92
CA ALA A 67 12.35 -13.89 -7.09
C ALA A 67 12.50 -14.24 -5.61
N ARG A 68 11.67 -15.15 -5.10
CA ARG A 68 11.73 -15.65 -3.73
C ARG A 68 13.08 -16.29 -3.41
N ASP A 69 13.62 -17.09 -4.32
CA ASP A 69 14.93 -17.73 -4.16
C ASP A 69 16.07 -16.69 -4.10
N VAL A 70 16.01 -15.64 -4.93
CA VAL A 70 17.00 -14.55 -4.92
C VAL A 70 16.91 -13.72 -3.64
N ILE A 71 15.70 -13.35 -3.20
CA ILE A 71 15.50 -12.64 -1.93
C ILE A 71 16.11 -13.46 -0.78
N TRP A 72 15.86 -14.76 -0.75
CA TRP A 72 16.42 -15.66 0.26
C TRP A 72 17.95 -15.69 0.22
N GLN A 73 18.55 -15.77 -0.97
CA GLN A 73 20.00 -15.77 -1.12
C GLN A 73 20.63 -14.43 -0.68
N LEU A 74 20.04 -13.31 -1.06
CA LEU A 74 20.52 -11.97 -0.68
C LEU A 74 20.52 -11.78 0.84
N LEU A 75 19.51 -12.32 1.52
CA LEU A 75 19.37 -12.18 2.97
C LEU A 75 20.16 -13.21 3.77
N PHE A 76 20.43 -14.41 3.23
CA PHE A 76 20.93 -15.51 4.07
C PHE A 76 22.20 -16.21 3.55
N ALA A 77 22.56 -16.10 2.28
CA ALA A 77 23.70 -16.85 1.72
C ALA A 77 25.08 -16.44 2.31
N GLY A 78 25.18 -15.26 2.92
CA GLY A 78 26.40 -14.78 3.61
C GLY A 78 26.40 -14.95 5.14
N SER A 79 25.36 -15.55 5.72
CA SER A 79 25.16 -15.56 7.19
C SER A 79 26.02 -16.58 7.96
N ASP A 80 26.70 -17.49 7.26
CA ASP A 80 27.48 -18.57 7.89
C ASP A 80 29.02 -18.42 7.75
N GLY A 81 29.53 -17.25 7.29
CA GLY A 81 30.98 -17.00 7.21
C GLY A 81 31.41 -15.58 6.78
N ASP A 82 32.22 -14.95 7.64
CA ASP A 82 33.16 -13.79 7.51
C ASP A 82 32.75 -12.50 6.75
N GLY A 83 31.51 -12.35 6.28
CA GLY A 83 31.04 -11.12 5.61
C GLY A 83 29.80 -10.46 6.21
N GLY A 84 28.96 -11.21 6.93
CA GLY A 84 27.64 -10.74 7.33
C GLY A 84 26.72 -10.46 6.13
N VAL A 85 25.44 -10.23 6.37
CA VAL A 85 24.52 -9.71 5.34
C VAL A 85 24.86 -8.24 5.13
N THR A 86 25.29 -7.86 3.92
CA THR A 86 25.65 -6.47 3.64
C THR A 86 24.39 -5.59 3.54
N SER A 87 24.52 -4.30 3.88
CA SER A 87 23.43 -3.33 3.70
C SER A 87 22.97 -3.25 2.24
N GLU A 88 23.88 -3.44 1.28
CA GLU A 88 23.55 -3.45 -0.16
C GLU A 88 22.70 -4.67 -0.53
N SER A 89 23.03 -5.85 0.01
CA SER A 89 22.23 -7.06 -0.22
C SER A 89 20.83 -6.96 0.38
N GLN A 90 20.71 -6.37 1.59
CA GLN A 90 19.41 -6.10 2.20
C GLN A 90 18.59 -5.09 1.39
N GLN A 91 19.24 -4.04 0.86
CA GLN A 91 18.57 -3.06 0.01
C GLN A 91 18.01 -3.71 -1.26
N LYS A 92 18.83 -4.49 -1.97
CA LYS A 92 18.41 -5.26 -3.16
C LYS A 92 17.26 -6.23 -2.86
N ALA A 93 17.30 -6.88 -1.69
CA ALA A 93 16.23 -7.76 -1.24
C ALA A 93 14.95 -6.99 -0.92
N SER A 94 15.05 -5.81 -0.29
CA SER A 94 13.90 -4.93 -0.04
C SER A 94 13.23 -4.51 -1.34
N GLU A 95 14.01 -4.02 -2.30
CA GLU A 95 13.51 -3.51 -3.59
C GLU A 95 12.81 -4.62 -4.38
N LEU A 96 13.44 -5.79 -4.48
CA LEU A 96 12.83 -6.93 -5.17
C LEU A 96 11.58 -7.46 -4.45
N LEU A 97 11.57 -7.47 -3.11
CA LEU A 97 10.42 -7.93 -2.32
C LEU A 97 9.21 -7.00 -2.47
N GLU A 98 9.46 -5.69 -2.52
CA GLU A 98 8.44 -4.66 -2.69
C GLU A 98 7.75 -4.78 -4.05
N GLU A 99 8.53 -4.84 -5.13
CA GLU A 99 8.01 -5.04 -6.48
C GLU A 99 7.27 -6.37 -6.62
N TYR A 100 7.88 -7.47 -6.15
CA TYR A 100 7.25 -8.79 -6.21
C TYR A 100 5.94 -8.83 -5.44
N LYS A 101 5.85 -8.17 -4.27
CA LYS A 101 4.59 -8.07 -3.54
C LYS A 101 3.54 -7.35 -4.38
N GLY A 102 3.89 -6.21 -5.00
CA GLY A 102 2.99 -5.42 -5.84
C GLY A 102 2.39 -6.23 -6.98
N ASP A 103 3.16 -7.11 -7.63
CA ASP A 103 2.61 -8.01 -8.64
C ASP A 103 1.81 -9.16 -8.02
N ALA A 104 2.26 -9.70 -6.88
CA ALA A 104 1.59 -10.81 -6.21
C ALA A 104 0.19 -10.44 -5.71
N THR A 105 -0.07 -9.18 -5.35
CA THR A 105 -1.43 -8.74 -5.00
C THR A 105 -2.40 -8.84 -6.17
N PHE A 106 -1.92 -8.84 -7.41
CA PHE A 106 -2.76 -8.98 -8.59
C PHE A 106 -2.80 -10.42 -9.13
N TYR A 107 -1.65 -11.08 -9.23
CA TYR A 107 -1.54 -12.37 -9.93
C TYR A 107 -1.70 -13.60 -9.04
N ASP A 108 -1.08 -13.62 -7.85
CA ASP A 108 -1.11 -14.79 -6.95
C ASP A 108 -0.72 -14.42 -5.50
N PRO A 109 -1.66 -13.89 -4.70
CA PRO A 109 -1.38 -13.47 -3.32
C PRO A 109 -1.21 -14.66 -2.36
N TRP A 110 -1.76 -15.83 -2.68
CA TRP A 110 -1.76 -16.98 -1.77
C TRP A 110 -0.35 -17.57 -1.58
N GLU A 111 0.39 -17.80 -2.67
CA GLU A 111 1.76 -18.30 -2.60
C GLU A 111 2.70 -17.28 -1.92
N TYR A 112 2.47 -15.98 -2.14
CA TYR A 112 3.18 -14.93 -1.43
C TYR A 112 2.92 -14.99 0.08
N ASN A 113 1.64 -15.05 0.49
CA ASN A 113 1.22 -15.06 1.90
C ASN A 113 1.82 -16.26 2.67
N ASP A 114 1.86 -17.44 2.04
CA ASP A 114 2.47 -18.63 2.63
C ASP A 114 3.99 -18.49 2.76
N TRP A 115 4.65 -17.93 1.76
CA TRP A 115 6.11 -17.80 1.76
C TRP A 115 6.61 -16.68 2.68
N ILE A 116 5.95 -15.52 2.72
CA ILE A 116 6.39 -14.36 3.50
C ILE A 116 6.44 -14.67 5.00
N THR A 117 5.60 -15.60 5.45
CA THR A 117 5.60 -16.14 6.82
C THR A 117 6.89 -16.90 7.14
N LYS A 118 7.40 -17.69 6.18
CA LYS A 118 8.69 -18.40 6.30
C LYS A 118 9.87 -17.43 6.27
N LEU A 119 9.78 -16.39 5.44
CA LEU A 119 10.80 -15.34 5.37
C LEU A 119 10.92 -14.60 6.71
N ARG A 120 9.78 -14.18 7.28
CA ARG A 120 9.73 -13.56 8.62
C ARG A 120 10.43 -14.42 9.66
N ASP A 121 10.06 -15.71 9.73
CA ASP A 121 10.58 -16.60 10.77
C ASP A 121 12.11 -16.74 10.67
N GLU A 122 12.66 -16.82 9.46
CA GLU A 122 14.11 -16.89 9.27
C GLU A 122 14.81 -15.53 9.52
N VAL A 123 14.20 -14.41 9.11
CA VAL A 123 14.68 -13.03 9.41
C VAL A 123 14.79 -12.83 10.92
N LEU A 124 13.77 -13.21 11.69
CA LEU A 124 13.76 -13.08 13.15
C LEU A 124 14.77 -14.04 13.80
N LYS A 125 14.86 -15.28 13.31
CA LYS A 125 15.81 -16.29 13.80
C LYS A 125 17.28 -15.89 13.56
N LYS A 126 17.57 -15.19 12.47
CA LYS A 126 18.91 -14.65 12.15
C LYS A 126 19.15 -13.26 12.75
N GLU A 127 18.21 -12.75 13.57
CA GLU A 127 18.26 -11.44 14.22
C GLU A 127 18.46 -10.25 13.26
N LEU A 128 17.92 -10.35 12.04
CA LEU A 128 17.91 -9.25 11.06
C LEU A 128 16.81 -8.23 11.39
N LEU A 129 16.88 -7.66 12.59
CA LEU A 129 15.80 -6.85 13.17
C LEU A 129 15.61 -5.50 12.48
N ASP A 130 16.66 -4.93 11.88
CA ASP A 130 16.55 -3.69 11.11
C ASP A 130 15.79 -3.93 9.81
N PHE A 131 16.09 -5.03 9.10
CA PHE A 131 15.29 -5.45 7.95
C PHE A 131 13.83 -5.74 8.33
N TRP A 132 13.60 -6.41 9.46
CA TRP A 132 12.24 -6.63 9.97
C TRP A 132 11.49 -5.30 10.21
N ARG A 133 12.09 -4.36 10.97
CA ARG A 133 11.44 -3.10 11.34
C ARG A 133 11.29 -2.14 10.17
N ASP A 134 12.38 -1.86 9.48
CA ASP A 134 12.48 -0.74 8.55
C ASP A 134 12.08 -1.13 7.12
N THR A 135 12.12 -2.43 6.79
CA THR A 135 11.65 -2.96 5.51
C THR A 135 10.28 -3.63 5.67
N ILE A 136 10.21 -4.80 6.32
CA ILE A 136 8.96 -5.59 6.31
C ILE A 136 7.82 -4.88 7.02
N VAL A 137 8.03 -4.40 8.26
CA VAL A 137 6.99 -3.75 9.06
C VAL A 137 6.66 -2.37 8.49
N LYS A 138 7.66 -1.49 8.35
CA LYS A 138 7.45 -0.09 7.96
C LYS A 138 6.85 0.05 6.56
N LYS A 139 7.30 -0.75 5.59
CA LYS A 139 6.75 -0.76 4.22
C LYS A 139 5.56 -1.71 4.05
N GLN A 140 5.09 -2.34 5.13
CA GLN A 140 3.93 -3.25 5.12
C GLN A 140 4.08 -4.42 4.11
N LEU A 141 5.29 -4.99 3.98
CA LEU A 141 5.58 -6.11 3.07
C LEU A 141 5.24 -7.48 3.68
N GLY A 142 4.22 -7.53 4.55
CA GLY A 142 3.62 -8.76 5.03
C GLY A 142 2.51 -9.26 4.08
N PRO A 143 1.67 -10.21 4.53
CA PRO A 143 0.63 -10.81 3.71
C PRO A 143 -0.27 -9.78 3.01
N CYS A 144 -0.59 -10.07 1.75
CA CYS A 144 -1.62 -9.39 0.96
C CYS A 144 -2.99 -9.60 1.60
N TRP A 145 -3.80 -8.55 1.63
CA TRP A 145 -5.14 -8.53 2.20
C TRP A 145 -5.96 -7.37 1.60
N SER A 146 -7.18 -7.14 2.07
CA SER A 146 -8.11 -6.16 1.46
C SER A 146 -7.64 -4.70 1.43
N ARG A 147 -6.50 -4.39 2.05
CA ARG A 147 -5.86 -3.07 1.93
C ARG A 147 -5.12 -2.89 0.60
N ASP A 148 -4.53 -3.96 0.07
CA ASP A 148 -3.58 -3.93 -1.05
C ASP A 148 -3.92 -4.91 -2.19
N CYS A 149 -4.97 -5.72 -2.03
CA CYS A 149 -5.34 -6.77 -2.98
C CYS A 149 -6.87 -6.86 -3.09
N ASP A 150 -7.38 -6.81 -4.33
CA ASP A 150 -8.82 -6.84 -4.66
C ASP A 150 -9.45 -8.24 -4.55
N LEU A 151 -8.63 -9.29 -4.38
CA LEU A 151 -9.07 -10.66 -4.12
C LEU A 151 -9.53 -10.88 -2.67
N PHE A 152 -9.37 -9.89 -1.80
CA PHE A 152 -9.80 -9.90 -0.40
C PHE A 152 -10.75 -8.74 -0.13
N ASP A 153 -11.64 -8.91 0.84
CA ASP A 153 -12.63 -7.90 1.21
C ASP A 153 -12.63 -7.55 2.71
N GLY A 154 -13.65 -6.80 3.14
CA GLY A 154 -13.79 -6.34 4.52
C GLY A 154 -14.07 -7.42 5.55
N ASP A 155 -14.50 -8.61 5.11
CA ASP A 155 -14.82 -9.75 5.97
C ASP A 155 -13.59 -10.64 6.24
N ASP A 156 -12.55 -10.51 5.41
CA ASP A 156 -11.30 -11.23 5.59
C ASP A 156 -10.51 -10.76 6.83
N THR A 157 -9.87 -11.73 7.49
CA THR A 157 -9.08 -11.43 8.69
C THR A 157 -7.79 -10.69 8.34
N PRO A 158 -7.59 -9.47 8.85
CA PRO A 158 -6.37 -8.71 8.58
C PRO A 158 -5.14 -9.39 9.21
N PRO A 159 -3.95 -9.32 8.58
CA PRO A 159 -2.76 -10.05 9.01
C PRO A 159 -2.03 -9.38 10.19
N LEU A 160 -2.76 -8.99 11.24
CA LEU A 160 -2.23 -8.32 12.43
C LEU A 160 -1.16 -9.15 13.15
N GLU A 161 -1.40 -10.46 13.28
CA GLU A 161 -0.50 -11.38 13.98
C GLU A 161 0.84 -11.52 13.26
N PHE A 162 0.88 -11.36 11.94
CA PHE A 162 2.11 -11.44 11.17
C PHE A 162 3.16 -10.44 11.68
N TYR A 163 2.74 -9.20 11.97
CA TYR A 163 3.61 -8.10 12.37
C TYR A 163 3.90 -8.06 13.88
N ALA A 164 3.22 -8.88 14.70
CA ALA A 164 3.31 -8.85 16.16
C ALA A 164 4.56 -9.57 16.72
N HIS A 165 5.72 -9.33 16.11
CA HIS A 165 6.99 -9.97 16.43
C HIS A 165 8.12 -8.93 16.53
N GLY A 166 9.20 -9.27 17.23
CA GLY A 166 10.38 -8.38 17.34
C GLY A 166 10.10 -7.05 18.05
N GLY A 167 9.04 -6.98 18.88
CA GLY A 167 8.59 -5.73 19.52
C GLY A 167 7.78 -4.80 18.62
N CYS A 168 7.45 -5.24 17.39
CA CYS A 168 6.66 -4.49 16.43
C CYS A 168 5.17 -4.79 16.55
N THR A 169 4.38 -3.93 15.93
CA THR A 169 2.96 -4.12 15.67
C THR A 169 2.68 -3.70 14.23
N ALA A 170 1.62 -4.23 13.62
CA ALA A 170 1.23 -3.80 12.27
C ALA A 170 0.99 -2.28 12.25
N PRO A 171 1.50 -1.53 11.25
CA PRO A 171 1.28 -0.10 11.14
C PRO A 171 -0.22 0.28 11.11
N PHE A 172 -1.04 -0.60 10.53
CA PHE A 172 -2.50 -0.47 10.42
C PHE A 172 -3.27 -1.05 11.62
N ALA A 173 -2.61 -1.48 12.70
CA ALA A 173 -3.31 -2.03 13.86
C ALA A 173 -4.23 -1.01 14.55
N ALA A 174 -3.83 0.26 14.55
CA ALA A 174 -4.62 1.34 15.14
C ALA A 174 -5.91 1.60 14.31
N SER A 175 -5.81 1.63 12.98
CA SER A 175 -6.97 1.83 12.10
C SER A 175 -7.98 0.68 12.20
N LEU A 176 -7.54 -0.57 12.38
CA LEU A 176 -8.44 -1.71 12.54
C LEU A 176 -9.21 -1.71 13.87
N LYS A 177 -8.57 -1.26 14.96
CA LYS A 177 -9.28 -1.10 16.25
C LYS A 177 -10.40 -0.07 16.17
N VAL A 178 -10.18 1.00 15.41
CA VAL A 178 -11.21 2.02 15.14
C VAL A 178 -12.34 1.42 14.29
N ARG A 179 -12.02 0.66 13.23
CA ARG A 179 -13.03 -0.04 12.41
C ARG A 179 -13.89 -1.01 13.24
N ALA A 180 -13.27 -1.80 14.10
CA ALA A 180 -13.97 -2.75 14.97
C ALA A 180 -14.89 -2.05 15.98
N ALA A 181 -14.42 -0.99 16.64
CA ALA A 181 -15.23 -0.20 17.57
C ALA A 181 -16.44 0.44 16.88
N ASN A 182 -16.29 0.92 15.64
CA ASN A 182 -17.39 1.51 14.87
C ASN A 182 -18.40 0.47 14.39
N ASN A 183 -17.97 -0.74 14.03
CA ASN A 183 -18.87 -1.84 13.70
C ASN A 183 -19.70 -2.28 14.91
N GLU A 184 -19.12 -2.29 16.12
CA GLU A 184 -19.85 -2.57 17.36
C GLU A 184 -20.91 -1.50 17.65
N ILE A 185 -20.60 -0.22 17.42
CA ILE A 185 -21.57 0.89 17.54
C ILE A 185 -22.71 0.72 16.54
N ARG A 186 -22.40 0.47 15.25
CA ARG A 186 -23.41 0.24 14.21
C ARG A 186 -24.30 -0.98 14.49
N ALA A 187 -23.72 -2.07 15.01
CA ALA A 187 -24.47 -3.25 15.41
C ALA A 187 -25.40 -2.96 16.62
N SER A 188 -24.97 -2.09 17.54
CA SER A 188 -25.82 -1.66 18.67
C SER A 188 -26.98 -0.78 18.23
N ASP A 189 -26.77 0.15 17.28
CA ASP A 189 -27.83 0.99 16.71
C ASP A 189 -28.86 0.20 15.89
N ALA A 190 -28.43 -0.89 15.23
CA ALA A 190 -29.33 -1.80 14.52
C ALA A 190 -30.20 -2.65 15.48
N SER A 191 -29.68 -2.99 16.67
CA SER A 191 -30.40 -3.83 17.64
C SER A 191 -31.56 -3.11 18.35
N ASP A 192 -31.58 -1.77 18.37
CA ASP A 192 -32.68 -0.98 18.91
C ASP A 192 -33.87 -0.82 17.94
N ALA A 193 -33.71 -1.25 16.68
CA ALA A 193 -34.77 -1.23 15.66
C ALA A 193 -35.50 -2.59 15.50
N GLU A 194 -35.01 -3.67 16.12
CA GLU A 194 -35.46 -5.05 15.84
C GLU A 194 -36.64 -5.55 16.69
N SER A 195 -37.28 -4.71 17.51
CA SER A 195 -38.46 -5.13 18.30
C SER A 195 -39.75 -5.32 17.47
N SER A 196 -39.73 -5.21 16.14
CA SER A 196 -40.95 -5.35 15.33
C SER A 196 -40.69 -5.76 13.88
N ARG A 197 -40.34 -7.03 13.63
CA ARG A 197 -40.72 -7.71 12.37
C ARG A 197 -40.54 -9.24 12.49
N GLU A 198 -41.65 -9.96 12.30
CA GLU A 198 -41.63 -11.41 12.09
C GLU A 198 -41.14 -11.75 10.68
N PRO A 199 -40.57 -12.95 10.47
CA PRO A 199 -39.82 -13.28 9.26
C PRO A 199 -40.75 -13.78 8.15
N LEU A 200 -40.53 -13.32 6.92
CA LEU A 200 -41.05 -13.97 5.72
C LEU A 200 -39.97 -14.05 4.64
N ASP A 201 -39.73 -15.31 4.28
CA ASP A 201 -39.03 -15.90 3.14
C ASP A 201 -38.81 -15.03 1.89
N GLY A 202 -37.62 -15.21 1.29
CA GLY A 202 -37.37 -14.97 -0.13
C GLY A 202 -36.32 -13.90 -0.37
N GLU A 203 -35.25 -14.29 -1.06
CA GLU A 203 -34.16 -13.43 -1.53
C GLU A 203 -34.65 -12.15 -2.22
N GLU A 204 -34.68 -11.05 -1.46
CA GLU A 204 -34.59 -9.70 -1.99
C GLU A 204 -33.49 -8.99 -1.18
N ARG A 205 -32.35 -8.72 -1.83
CA ARG A 205 -31.41 -7.67 -1.39
C ARG A 205 -32.19 -6.34 -1.40
N SER A 206 -32.93 -6.10 -0.33
CA SER A 206 -33.86 -4.98 -0.18
C SER A 206 -33.13 -3.81 0.45
N ALA A 207 -32.66 -2.92 -0.43
CA ALA A 207 -33.03 -1.51 -0.43
C ALA A 207 -33.00 -0.71 0.89
N GLU A 208 -31.87 -0.72 1.61
CA GLU A 208 -31.41 0.46 2.35
C GLU A 208 -29.91 0.62 2.07
N ARG A 209 -29.54 1.49 1.12
CA ARG A 209 -28.17 2.03 1.10
C ARG A 209 -27.99 2.72 2.44
N SER A 210 -26.89 2.44 3.15
CA SER A 210 -26.59 3.19 4.36
C SER A 210 -26.52 4.68 4.00
N ALA A 211 -26.95 5.57 4.91
CA ALA A 211 -26.84 7.01 4.69
C ALA A 211 -25.40 7.42 4.32
N ASP A 212 -24.42 6.67 4.80
CA ASP A 212 -23.00 6.82 4.48
C ASP A 212 -22.66 6.42 3.03
N ASP A 213 -23.27 5.35 2.51
CA ASP A 213 -23.07 4.90 1.12
C ASP A 213 -23.65 5.92 0.13
N GLU A 214 -24.81 6.48 0.46
CA GLU A 214 -25.43 7.56 -0.31
C GLU A 214 -24.60 8.83 -0.24
N ALA A 215 -24.08 9.18 0.94
CA ALA A 215 -23.20 10.33 1.13
C ALA A 215 -21.85 10.17 0.41
N ALA A 216 -21.26 8.98 0.40
CA ALA A 216 -20.05 8.65 -0.34
C ALA A 216 -20.29 8.74 -1.86
N PHE A 217 -21.40 8.16 -2.34
CA PHE A 217 -21.76 8.19 -3.75
C PHE A 217 -22.11 9.59 -4.26
N THR A 218 -22.69 10.44 -3.43
CA THR A 218 -23.08 11.82 -3.79
C THR A 218 -22.00 12.86 -3.47
N GLY A 219 -21.02 12.53 -2.62
CA GLY A 219 -20.03 13.46 -2.07
C GLY A 219 -20.61 14.47 -1.07
N VAL A 220 -21.84 14.26 -0.59
CA VAL A 220 -22.54 15.21 0.30
C VAL A 220 -22.43 14.74 1.76
N PHE A 221 -21.36 15.17 2.43
CA PHE A 221 -21.13 14.98 3.86
C PHE A 221 -20.32 16.15 4.43
N ASP A 222 -20.35 16.39 5.74
CA ASP A 222 -19.49 17.39 6.37
C ASP A 222 -18.21 16.74 6.90
N ALA A 223 -17.05 17.22 6.44
CA ALA A 223 -15.76 16.78 6.94
C ALA A 223 -15.41 17.60 8.20
N VAL A 224 -15.75 17.07 9.37
CA VAL A 224 -15.46 17.70 10.66
C VAL A 224 -14.40 16.88 11.37
N ILE A 225 -13.28 17.53 11.71
CA ILE A 225 -12.20 16.96 12.50
C ILE A 225 -11.90 17.93 13.65
N THR A 226 -11.94 17.42 14.86
CA THR A 226 -11.83 18.15 16.13
C THR A 226 -10.43 18.03 16.73
N ARG A 227 -10.11 18.88 17.70
CA ARG A 227 -8.80 18.90 18.35
C ARG A 227 -8.64 17.75 19.35
N GLU A 228 -9.75 17.19 19.81
CA GLU A 228 -9.81 16.18 20.83
C GLU A 228 -9.29 14.83 20.30
N GLN A 229 -9.81 14.38 19.15
CA GLN A 229 -9.47 13.08 18.54
C GLN A 229 -9.22 13.18 17.02
N PRO A 230 -8.31 14.06 16.58
CA PRO A 230 -8.15 14.43 15.17
C PRO A 230 -7.86 13.22 14.26
N LEU A 231 -6.99 12.32 14.71
CA LEU A 231 -6.63 11.13 13.95
C LEU A 231 -7.78 10.14 13.80
N SER A 232 -8.54 9.92 14.87
CA SER A 232 -9.64 8.95 14.84
C SER A 232 -10.78 9.43 13.95
N GLU A 233 -11.08 10.72 13.98
CA GLU A 233 -12.13 11.33 13.17
C GLU A 233 -11.71 11.44 11.70
N TYR A 234 -10.44 11.76 11.41
CA TYR A 234 -9.90 11.67 10.05
C TYR A 234 -10.08 10.27 9.45
N ARG A 235 -9.69 9.24 10.21
CA ARG A 235 -9.85 7.83 9.81
C ARG A 235 -11.31 7.45 9.58
N ASP A 236 -12.23 7.91 10.43
CA ASP A 236 -13.66 7.68 10.26
C ASP A 236 -14.16 8.26 8.94
N LEU A 237 -13.80 9.50 8.63
CA LEU A 237 -14.18 10.16 7.38
C LEU A 237 -13.62 9.43 6.14
N MET A 238 -12.33 9.08 6.15
CA MET A 238 -11.71 8.33 5.04
C MET A 238 -12.38 6.98 4.84
N THR A 239 -12.70 6.28 5.93
CA THR A 239 -13.36 4.97 5.86
C THR A 239 -14.78 5.09 5.31
N ARG A 240 -15.55 6.08 5.78
CA ARG A 240 -16.98 6.20 5.42
C ARG A 240 -17.19 6.73 4.01
N PHE A 241 -16.32 7.63 3.53
CA PHE A 241 -16.59 8.41 2.33
C PHE A 241 -15.58 8.23 1.20
N VAL A 242 -14.46 7.53 1.43
CA VAL A 242 -13.43 7.28 0.42
C VAL A 242 -13.18 5.79 0.21
N LEU A 243 -13.02 5.03 1.30
CA LEU A 243 -12.79 3.58 1.30
C LEU A 243 -14.11 2.80 1.40
N THR A 244 -15.06 3.12 0.52
CA THR A 244 -16.38 2.48 0.47
C THR A 244 -16.38 1.30 -0.52
N ASP A 245 -17.21 0.29 -0.25
CA ASP A 245 -17.42 -0.86 -1.14
C ASP A 245 -18.35 -0.52 -2.33
N VAL A 246 -18.86 0.71 -2.40
CA VAL A 246 -19.70 1.19 -3.50
C VAL A 246 -18.84 1.79 -4.60
N ILE A 247 -19.19 1.50 -5.87
CA ILE A 247 -18.55 2.12 -7.03
C ILE A 247 -18.91 3.61 -7.06
N VAL A 248 -17.96 4.47 -6.67
CA VAL A 248 -18.06 5.93 -6.69
C VAL A 248 -17.30 6.48 -7.90
N PRO A 249 -17.86 7.41 -8.69
CA PRO A 249 -17.12 8.07 -9.76
C PRO A 249 -15.86 8.78 -9.25
N ASP A 250 -14.74 8.66 -9.97
CA ASP A 250 -13.44 9.21 -9.59
C ASP A 250 -13.49 10.70 -9.21
N GLU A 251 -14.26 11.51 -9.96
CA GLU A 251 -14.43 12.94 -9.67
C GLU A 251 -15.02 13.20 -8.27
N ILE A 252 -15.98 12.35 -7.85
CA ILE A 252 -16.62 12.45 -6.54
C ILE A 252 -15.66 11.95 -5.46
N GLN A 253 -15.00 10.82 -5.68
CA GLN A 253 -14.01 10.28 -4.74
C GLN A 253 -12.87 11.28 -4.52
N GLN A 254 -12.34 11.89 -5.58
CA GLN A 254 -11.29 12.90 -5.51
C GLN A 254 -11.77 14.16 -4.77
N ALA A 255 -13.01 14.61 -5.01
CA ALA A 255 -13.58 15.73 -4.27
C ALA A 255 -13.76 15.42 -2.77
N SER A 256 -14.20 14.20 -2.44
CA SER A 256 -14.32 13.71 -1.06
C SER A 256 -12.97 13.69 -0.35
N VAL A 257 -11.93 13.15 -0.99
CA VAL A 257 -10.56 13.16 -0.48
C VAL A 257 -10.08 14.59 -0.21
N LYS A 258 -10.25 15.51 -1.16
CA LYS A 258 -9.86 16.92 -0.99
C LYS A 258 -10.60 17.59 0.17
N LYS A 259 -11.88 17.27 0.36
CA LYS A 259 -12.69 17.81 1.46
C LYS A 259 -12.14 17.36 2.83
N ILE A 260 -11.80 16.08 2.95
CA ILE A 260 -11.23 15.51 4.19
C ILE A 260 -9.80 16.03 4.42
N ALA A 261 -8.98 16.08 3.36
CA ALA A 261 -7.63 16.66 3.40
C ALA A 261 -7.66 18.10 3.91
N LYS A 262 -8.61 18.92 3.43
CA LYS A 262 -8.75 20.30 3.89
C LYS A 262 -9.10 20.38 5.38
N ALA A 263 -10.02 19.54 5.85
CA ALA A 263 -10.34 19.47 7.28
C ALA A 263 -9.12 19.04 8.13
N ALA A 264 -8.31 18.11 7.64
CA ALA A 264 -7.09 17.66 8.31
C ALA A 264 -6.06 18.80 8.41
N GLN A 265 -5.83 19.52 7.32
CA GLN A 265 -4.95 20.69 7.31
C GLN A 265 -5.41 21.76 8.30
N ASP A 266 -6.71 22.06 8.32
CA ASP A 266 -7.28 23.09 9.18
C ASP A 266 -7.15 22.72 10.66
N VAL A 267 -7.45 21.47 11.05
CA VAL A 267 -7.32 21.06 12.44
C VAL A 267 -5.85 20.99 12.89
N ILE A 268 -4.92 20.54 12.04
CA ILE A 268 -3.48 20.57 12.34
C ILE A 268 -3.04 22.01 12.62
N TRP A 269 -3.50 22.96 11.79
CA TRP A 269 -3.20 24.37 11.96
C TRP A 269 -3.76 24.92 13.28
N GLN A 270 -5.00 24.56 13.63
CA GLN A 270 -5.62 24.97 14.88
C GLN A 270 -4.88 24.42 16.10
N ILE A 271 -4.53 23.12 16.08
CA ILE A 271 -3.80 22.47 17.17
C ILE A 271 -2.47 23.16 17.42
N LEU A 272 -1.72 23.47 16.36
CA LEU A 272 -0.37 24.02 16.47
C LEU A 272 -0.33 25.54 16.73
N PHE A 273 -1.32 26.29 16.28
CA PHE A 273 -1.20 27.76 16.23
C PHE A 273 -2.33 28.53 16.92
N GLU A 274 -3.47 27.93 17.24
CA GLU A 274 -4.51 28.57 18.07
C GLU A 274 -4.20 28.39 19.56
N GLY A 275 -3.06 28.93 19.97
CA GLY A 275 -2.49 28.82 21.31
C GLY A 275 -1.03 28.37 21.28
N ALA A 276 -0.43 28.21 22.46
CA ALA A 276 0.84 27.51 22.60
C ALA A 276 0.53 26.01 22.69
N PRO A 277 0.94 25.20 21.69
CA PRO A 277 0.60 23.78 21.68
C PRO A 277 1.36 23.05 22.79
N SER A 278 0.65 22.23 23.55
CA SER A 278 1.27 21.30 24.49
C SER A 278 2.04 20.20 23.73
N GLN A 279 2.83 19.38 24.46
CA GLN A 279 3.48 18.22 23.84
C GLN A 279 2.45 17.23 23.29
N GLU A 280 1.34 17.03 24.01
CA GLU A 280 0.24 16.16 23.56
C GLU A 280 -0.41 16.70 22.27
N ASP A 281 -0.60 18.02 22.17
CA ASP A 281 -1.12 18.67 20.96
C ASP A 281 -0.16 18.46 19.77
N GLN A 282 1.14 18.64 20.00
CA GLN A 282 2.18 18.38 18.99
C GLN A 282 2.20 16.91 18.57
N ASP A 283 2.01 15.98 19.51
CA ASP A 283 1.95 14.55 19.19
C ASP A 283 0.71 14.23 18.35
N LYS A 284 -0.47 14.74 18.72
CA LYS A 284 -1.72 14.59 17.94
C LYS A 284 -1.61 15.16 16.53
N ALA A 285 -1.02 16.35 16.40
CA ALA A 285 -0.81 16.99 15.10
C ALA A 285 0.16 16.17 14.23
N ALA A 286 1.23 15.62 14.82
CA ALA A 286 2.18 14.78 14.10
C ALA A 286 1.55 13.47 13.64
N ASP A 287 0.78 12.81 14.49
CA ASP A 287 0.11 11.55 14.16
C ASP A 287 -0.90 11.73 13.00
N LEU A 288 -1.72 12.80 13.06
CA LEU A 288 -2.63 13.13 11.96
C LEU A 288 -1.86 13.50 10.69
N LEU A 289 -0.80 14.30 10.79
CA LEU A 289 0.00 14.72 9.65
C LEU A 289 0.67 13.53 8.95
N GLN A 290 1.10 12.52 9.70
CA GLN A 290 1.73 11.32 9.15
C GLN A 290 0.76 10.48 8.32
N GLU A 291 -0.46 10.26 8.83
CA GLU A 291 -1.46 9.50 8.08
C GLU A 291 -1.99 10.29 6.88
N TYR A 292 -2.27 11.57 7.08
CA TYR A 292 -2.65 12.46 5.99
C TYR A 292 -1.60 12.52 4.87
N LYS A 293 -0.30 12.56 5.22
CA LYS A 293 0.79 12.47 4.24
C LYS A 293 0.73 11.16 3.45
N THR A 294 0.57 10.04 4.16
CA THR A 294 0.54 8.71 3.55
C THR A 294 -0.61 8.60 2.55
N ASP A 295 -1.81 9.02 2.93
CA ASP A 295 -2.95 9.04 2.02
C ASP A 295 -2.75 10.02 0.84
N SER A 296 -2.13 11.17 1.09
CA SER A 296 -1.81 12.12 0.02
C SER A 296 -0.84 11.54 -1.00
N GLY A 297 0.12 10.70 -0.56
CA GLY A 297 1.03 9.98 -1.43
C GLY A 297 0.33 9.03 -2.40
N PHE A 298 -0.87 8.55 -2.06
CA PHE A 298 -1.68 7.65 -2.88
C PHE A 298 -2.78 8.35 -3.69
N TYR A 299 -3.47 9.34 -3.10
CA TYR A 299 -4.61 9.99 -3.76
C TYR A 299 -4.26 11.24 -4.57
N GLY A 300 -3.01 11.71 -4.47
CA GLY A 300 -2.54 12.89 -5.19
C GLY A 300 -1.73 13.85 -4.29
N PRO A 301 -0.40 13.83 -4.37
CA PRO A 301 0.47 14.51 -3.40
C PRO A 301 0.56 16.03 -3.57
N TRP A 302 0.05 16.58 -4.68
CA TRP A 302 0.28 17.97 -5.09
C TRP A 302 -0.16 19.01 -4.06
N GLU A 303 -1.38 18.89 -3.54
CA GLU A 303 -1.92 19.86 -2.57
C GLU A 303 -1.19 19.76 -1.21
N TYR A 304 -0.80 18.55 -0.81
CA TYR A 304 0.02 18.32 0.37
C TYR A 304 1.40 18.97 0.21
N ASN A 305 2.06 18.71 -0.91
CA ASN A 305 3.39 19.23 -1.22
C ASN A 305 3.43 20.75 -1.24
N GLU A 306 2.36 21.44 -1.67
CA GLU A 306 2.28 22.89 -1.55
C GLU A 306 2.01 23.37 -0.11
N TRP A 307 1.07 22.71 0.58
CA TRP A 307 0.65 23.12 1.92
C TRP A 307 1.74 22.90 2.98
N ILE A 308 2.51 21.83 2.88
CA ILE A 308 3.52 21.47 3.88
C ILE A 308 4.63 22.51 4.02
N PHE A 309 4.93 23.27 2.95
CA PHE A 309 5.85 24.42 3.00
C PHE A 309 5.28 25.57 3.82
N LYS A 310 3.96 25.84 3.71
CA LYS A 310 3.29 26.85 4.53
C LYS A 310 3.32 26.45 6.00
N LEU A 311 3.05 25.18 6.30
CA LEU A 311 3.14 24.65 7.65
C LEU A 311 4.56 24.81 8.21
N ARG A 312 5.60 24.41 7.46
CA ARG A 312 7.00 24.57 7.86
C ARG A 312 7.31 26.02 8.20
N ASP A 313 6.99 26.95 7.30
CA ASP A 313 7.36 28.35 7.46
C ASP A 313 6.71 28.96 8.71
N GLU A 314 5.46 28.58 9.01
CA GLU A 314 4.77 29.01 10.23
C GLU A 314 5.35 28.33 11.49
N VAL A 315 5.63 27.02 11.45
CA VAL A 315 6.31 26.28 12.55
C VAL A 315 7.63 26.96 12.93
N LEU A 316 8.44 27.34 11.92
CA LEU A 316 9.71 28.02 12.14
C LEU A 316 9.52 29.46 12.63
N ALA A 317 8.53 30.20 12.09
CA ALA A 317 8.22 31.56 12.53
C ALA A 317 7.72 31.63 13.98
N LYS A 318 7.02 30.57 14.44
CA LYS A 318 6.54 30.43 15.83
C LYS A 318 7.56 29.78 16.77
N GLU A 319 8.77 29.50 16.28
CA GLU A 319 9.84 28.85 17.04
C GLU A 319 9.43 27.49 17.64
N LEU A 320 8.53 26.75 16.98
CA LEU A 320 8.14 25.38 17.36
C LEU A 320 9.22 24.38 16.91
N LEU A 321 10.46 24.58 17.40
CA LEU A 321 11.65 23.89 16.91
C LEU A 321 11.67 22.41 17.29
N ASP A 322 11.02 22.02 18.38
CA ASP A 322 10.92 20.62 18.79
C ASP A 322 9.95 19.86 17.88
N PHE A 323 8.81 20.47 17.51
CA PHE A 323 7.93 19.93 16.48
C PHE A 323 8.67 19.79 15.14
N TRP A 324 9.42 20.82 14.73
CA TRP A 324 10.23 20.75 13.50
C TRP A 324 11.23 19.59 13.52
N ARG A 325 12.06 19.50 14.57
CA ARG A 325 13.13 18.50 14.66
C ARG A 325 12.61 17.09 14.87
N GLU A 326 11.78 16.90 15.90
CA GLU A 326 11.40 15.57 16.38
C GLU A 326 10.20 14.99 15.65
N LYS A 327 9.38 15.82 14.99
CA LYS A 327 8.21 15.37 14.23
C LYS A 327 8.44 15.52 12.74
N ILE A 328 8.58 16.74 12.23
CA ILE A 328 8.65 16.93 10.77
C ILE A 328 9.91 16.33 10.17
N VAL A 329 11.10 16.66 10.69
CA VAL A 329 12.37 16.17 10.15
C VAL A 329 12.56 14.69 10.44
N LYS A 330 12.44 14.27 11.70
CA LYS A 330 12.74 12.89 12.12
C LYS A 330 11.76 11.86 11.55
N LEU A 331 10.48 12.19 11.44
CA LEU A 331 9.46 11.30 10.87
C LEU A 331 9.28 11.52 9.35
N GLU A 332 10.07 12.40 8.76
CA GLU A 332 10.04 12.69 7.32
C GLU A 332 8.66 13.16 6.82
N LEU A 333 8.03 14.09 7.54
CA LEU A 333 6.71 14.64 7.22
C LEU A 333 6.79 15.86 6.29
N GLY A 334 7.84 15.94 5.46
CA GLY A 334 7.95 16.89 4.37
C GLY A 334 7.29 16.36 3.09
N PRO A 335 7.55 16.99 1.93
CA PRO A 335 6.92 16.63 0.66
C PRO A 335 6.99 15.13 0.35
N CYS A 336 5.92 14.61 -0.26
CA CYS A 336 5.94 13.29 -0.86
C CYS A 336 6.85 13.29 -2.09
N TRP A 337 7.55 12.17 -2.29
CA TRP A 337 8.51 11.93 -3.35
C TRP A 337 8.64 10.42 -3.60
N SER A 338 9.54 9.98 -4.48
CA SER A 338 9.67 8.57 -4.90
C SER A 338 9.90 7.55 -3.78
N ARG A 339 10.28 8.00 -2.59
CA ARG A 339 10.45 7.12 -1.41
C ARG A 339 9.14 6.76 -0.72
N ASP A 340 8.06 7.50 -0.96
CA ASP A 340 6.78 7.36 -0.24
C ASP A 340 5.53 7.57 -1.12
N SER A 341 5.69 7.70 -2.44
CA SER A 341 4.59 7.83 -3.39
C SER A 341 5.00 7.30 -4.77
N ASP A 342 4.08 6.59 -5.41
CA ASP A 342 4.17 6.04 -6.77
C ASP A 342 3.96 7.09 -7.87
N PHE A 343 3.60 8.32 -7.51
CA PHE A 343 3.50 9.46 -8.43
C PHE A 343 4.86 10.00 -8.89
N PHE A 344 5.95 9.52 -8.30
CA PHE A 344 7.30 10.02 -8.55
C PHE A 344 8.26 8.89 -8.87
N GLU A 345 9.20 9.17 -9.77
CA GLU A 345 10.26 8.27 -10.18
C GLU A 345 11.59 8.60 -9.49
N ASN A 346 12.59 7.74 -9.63
CA ASN A 346 13.89 7.92 -8.95
C ASN A 346 14.70 9.11 -9.47
N ASP A 347 14.37 9.62 -10.66
CA ASP A 347 15.00 10.79 -11.29
C ASP A 347 14.30 12.12 -10.93
N ASP A 348 13.16 12.08 -10.23
CA ASP A 348 12.50 13.27 -9.73
C ASP A 348 13.29 13.97 -8.60
N ASP A 349 13.12 15.29 -8.51
CA ASP A 349 13.82 16.12 -7.53
C ASP A 349 13.51 15.71 -6.08
N VAL A 350 14.56 15.37 -5.35
CA VAL A 350 14.47 15.00 -3.93
C VAL A 350 14.28 16.25 -3.05
N PRO A 351 13.34 16.26 -2.09
CA PRO A 351 12.98 17.46 -1.32
C PRO A 351 13.98 17.82 -0.20
N LEU A 352 15.29 17.78 -0.47
CA LEU A 352 16.35 18.09 0.51
C LEU A 352 16.22 19.51 1.08
N GLU A 353 15.95 20.48 0.22
CA GLU A 353 15.85 21.89 0.59
C GLU A 353 14.68 22.19 1.53
N PHE A 354 13.67 21.33 1.56
CA PHE A 354 12.58 21.45 2.53
C PHE A 354 13.10 21.34 3.97
N TYR A 355 13.97 20.36 4.22
CA TYR A 355 14.48 20.02 5.56
C TYR A 355 15.71 20.83 5.98
N ASN A 356 16.39 21.50 5.05
CA ASN A 356 17.61 22.29 5.29
C ASN A 356 17.30 23.65 5.96
N LYS A 357 16.62 23.62 7.11
CA LYS A 357 16.21 24.78 7.92
C LYS A 357 16.48 24.56 9.40
N ALA A 358 16.69 25.66 10.14
CA ALA A 358 16.94 25.64 11.59
C ALA A 358 18.08 24.70 12.05
N GLY A 359 19.11 24.51 11.22
CA GLY A 359 20.25 23.62 11.51
C GLY A 359 19.98 22.13 11.27
N CYS A 360 18.79 21.77 10.78
CA CYS A 360 18.45 20.41 10.37
C CYS A 360 18.92 20.11 8.95
N LYS A 361 18.94 18.82 8.63
CA LYS A 361 19.11 18.26 7.29
C LYS A 361 18.04 17.21 7.06
N ALA A 362 17.79 16.87 5.80
CA ALA A 362 16.96 15.73 5.46
C ALA A 362 17.47 14.45 6.16
N PRO A 363 16.59 13.59 6.68
CA PRO A 363 16.97 12.34 7.34
C PRO A 363 17.43 11.23 6.38
N PHE A 364 17.40 11.50 5.07
CA PHE A 364 17.75 10.58 3.99
C PHE A 364 18.89 11.16 3.13
N ASN A 365 19.63 10.27 2.47
CA ASN A 365 20.65 10.66 1.50
C ASN A 365 20.00 10.84 0.12
N PRO A 366 20.51 11.77 -0.72
CA PRO A 366 20.13 11.78 -2.13
C PRO A 366 20.44 10.42 -2.78
N PRO A 367 19.63 9.97 -3.75
CA PRO A 367 19.99 8.89 -4.65
C PRO A 367 21.39 9.17 -5.20
N ALA A 368 22.26 8.15 -5.20
CA ALA A 368 23.59 8.33 -5.78
C ALA A 368 23.41 8.64 -7.28
N ASP A 369 24.01 9.74 -7.75
CA ASP A 369 24.10 10.05 -9.18
C ASP A 369 24.64 8.81 -9.92
N THR A 370 23.79 8.10 -10.66
CA THR A 370 24.18 6.99 -11.55
C THR A 370 24.71 7.48 -12.88
#